data_AF-A0A7V9PQH1-F1
#
_entry.id   AF-A0A7V9PQH1-F1
#
_cell.length_a   1.000
_cell.length_b   1.000
_cell.length_c   1.000
_cell.angle_alpha   90.00
_cell.angle_beta   90.00
_cell.angle_gamma   90.00
#
_symmetry.space_group_name_H-M   'P 1'
#
loop_
_entity.id
_entity.type
_entity.pdbx_description
1 polymer ?
#
loop_
_entity_poly.entity_id
_entity_poly.type
_entity_poly.pdbx_seq_one_letter_code
_entity_poly.pdbx_strand_id
1 'polypeptide(L)'
;MSTSDRPHGESPVTGMLARVLGPVGPEVTCERCFELLDQYVDREVAGGDADAEFPGMREHLEGCPACHEDHESLRDLVAGTSGDARVAGDGDPR
;
A
#
# COMPACT_ATOMS: atom_id res chain seq x y z
N MET A 1 -17.24 -41.40 -6.63
CA MET A 1 -18.48 -40.63 -6.43
C MET A 1 -18.23 -39.65 -5.28
N SER A 2 -17.60 -38.51 -5.57
CA SER A 2 -17.51 -37.37 -4.63
C SER A 2 -18.37 -36.26 -5.20
N THR A 3 -19.60 -36.17 -4.69
CA THR A 3 -20.54 -35.09 -4.98
C THR A 3 -20.40 -34.02 -3.91
N SER A 4 -20.16 -32.78 -4.35
CA SER A 4 -20.42 -31.47 -3.71
C SER A 4 -19.17 -30.61 -3.84
N ASP A 5 -18.87 -29.90 -4.94
CA ASP A 5 -19.68 -29.00 -5.77
C ASP A 5 -20.99 -28.52 -5.13
N ARG A 6 -20.86 -27.51 -4.27
CA ARG A 6 -21.97 -26.62 -3.91
C ARG A 6 -21.53 -25.16 -4.06
N PRO A 7 -22.17 -24.38 -4.94
CA PRO A 7 -21.90 -22.96 -5.06
C PRO A 7 -22.43 -22.25 -3.82
N HIS A 8 -21.59 -21.44 -3.17
CA HIS A 8 -22.01 -20.58 -2.07
C HIS A 8 -22.94 -19.50 -2.62
N GLY A 9 -24.14 -19.47 -2.06
CA GLY A 9 -25.18 -18.51 -2.39
C GLY A 9 -24.71 -17.08 -2.16
N GLU A 10 -24.88 -16.27 -3.20
CA GLU A 10 -24.98 -14.82 -3.18
C GLU A 10 -25.98 -14.38 -2.08
N SER A 11 -25.45 -13.85 -0.99
CA SER A 11 -26.25 -13.23 0.09
C SER A 11 -26.10 -11.70 -0.01
N PRO A 12 -27.19 -10.91 0.07
CA PRO A 12 -27.18 -9.46 -0.17
C PRO A 12 -26.40 -8.65 0.87
N VAL A 13 -25.85 -9.32 1.89
CA VAL A 13 -25.03 -8.72 2.95
C VAL A 13 -23.61 -8.33 2.49
N THR A 14 -23.15 -8.83 1.34
CA THR A 14 -21.77 -8.64 0.86
C THR A 14 -21.38 -7.17 0.64
N GLY A 15 -22.30 -6.32 0.19
CA GLY A 15 -21.98 -4.92 -0.14
C GLY A 15 -21.70 -4.02 1.08
N MET A 16 -22.38 -4.25 2.21
CA MET A 16 -22.16 -3.48 3.45
C MET A 16 -21.00 -4.08 4.26
N LEU A 17 -20.84 -5.40 4.22
CA LEU A 17 -19.72 -6.10 4.84
C LEU A 17 -18.38 -5.75 4.16
N ALA A 18 -18.33 -5.63 2.83
CA ALA A 18 -17.11 -5.20 2.13
C ALA A 18 -16.63 -3.79 2.54
N ARG A 19 -17.55 -2.90 2.89
CA ARG A 19 -17.21 -1.57 3.46
C ARG A 19 -16.67 -1.62 4.89
N VAL A 20 -17.03 -2.67 5.63
CA VAL A 20 -16.61 -2.88 7.03
C VAL A 20 -15.36 -3.76 7.11
N LEU A 21 -15.18 -4.68 6.16
CA LEU A 21 -14.13 -5.71 6.15
C LEU A 21 -13.00 -5.42 5.15
N GLY A 22 -13.13 -4.39 4.31
CA GLY A 22 -12.16 -4.06 3.27
C GLY A 22 -12.30 -4.92 2.00
N PRO A 23 -11.65 -4.52 0.89
CA PRO A 23 -11.68 -5.26 -0.37
C PRO A 23 -11.20 -6.72 -0.21
N VAL A 24 -11.82 -7.63 -0.96
CA VAL A 24 -11.42 -9.05 -1.02
C VAL A 24 -10.56 -9.24 -2.27
N GLY A 25 -9.38 -8.63 -2.28
CA GLY A 25 -8.33 -8.86 -3.27
C GLY A 25 -7.07 -9.40 -2.60
N PRO A 26 -6.03 -9.83 -3.35
CA PRO A 26 -4.72 -10.12 -2.78
C PRO A 26 -4.03 -8.81 -2.39
N GLU A 27 -4.65 -8.04 -1.49
CA GLU A 27 -4.03 -6.86 -0.89
C GLU A 27 -2.96 -7.34 0.08
N VAL A 28 -1.83 -6.66 0.11
CA VAL A 28 -0.88 -6.86 1.18
C VAL A 28 -1.48 -6.37 2.49
N THR A 29 -1.08 -6.96 3.62
CA THR A 29 -1.46 -6.43 4.94
C THR A 29 -0.76 -5.09 5.20
N CYS A 30 -1.29 -4.27 6.12
CA CYS A 30 -0.61 -3.03 6.52
C CYS A 30 0.85 -3.27 6.95
N GLU A 31 1.11 -4.32 7.73
CA GLU A 31 2.48 -4.67 8.15
C GLU A 31 3.37 -4.95 6.95
N ARG A 32 2.86 -5.72 5.98
CA ARG A 32 3.60 -6.06 4.77
C ARG A 32 3.80 -4.87 3.83
N CYS A 33 2.82 -3.96 3.78
CA CYS A 33 2.92 -2.66 3.13
C CYS A 33 4.13 -1.90 3.67
N PHE A 34 4.20 -1.70 4.98
CA PHE A 34 5.30 -0.96 5.62
C PHE A 34 6.68 -1.58 5.33
N GLU A 35 6.79 -2.91 5.32
CA GLU A 35 8.06 -3.60 5.01
C GLU A 35 8.52 -3.47 3.54
N LEU A 36 7.59 -3.15 2.64
CA LEU A 36 7.84 -3.06 1.20
C LEU A 36 7.83 -1.62 0.69
N LEU A 37 7.37 -0.67 1.53
CA LEU A 37 7.07 0.69 1.12
C LEU A 37 8.30 1.43 0.60
N ASP A 38 9.46 1.21 1.22
CA ASP A 38 10.75 1.77 0.79
C ASP A 38 11.13 1.29 -0.62
N GLN A 39 11.07 -0.02 -0.85
CA GLN A 39 11.41 -0.62 -2.14
C GLN A 39 10.40 -0.22 -3.22
N TYR A 40 9.12 -0.13 -2.88
CA TYR A 40 8.07 0.32 -3.78
C TYR A 40 8.29 1.76 -4.23
N VAL A 41 8.55 2.68 -3.29
CA VAL A 41 8.85 4.10 -3.58
C VAL A 41 10.13 4.24 -4.39
N ASP A 42 11.19 3.51 -4.06
CA ASP A 42 12.44 3.54 -4.82
C ASP A 42 12.23 3.15 -6.28
N ARG A 43 11.41 2.12 -6.55
CA ARG A 43 11.07 1.71 -7.92
C ARG A 43 10.21 2.75 -8.62
N GLU A 44 9.23 3.32 -7.93
CA GLU A 44 8.36 4.38 -8.48
C GLU A 44 9.17 5.62 -8.88
N VAL A 45 10.06 6.09 -8.00
CA VAL A 45 10.94 7.26 -8.25
C VAL A 45 11.97 6.97 -9.33
N ALA A 46 12.48 5.74 -9.43
CA ALA A 46 13.36 5.31 -10.51
C ALA A 46 12.65 5.22 -11.88
N GLY A 47 11.33 5.40 -11.94
CA GLY A 47 10.51 5.29 -13.16
C GLY A 47 10.23 3.85 -13.60
N GLY A 48 10.39 2.89 -12.67
CA GLY A 48 10.05 1.48 -12.89
C GLY A 48 8.56 1.20 -12.64
N ASP A 49 8.13 0.02 -13.07
CA ASP A 49 6.76 -0.48 -12.83
C ASP A 49 6.68 -1.13 -11.44
N ALA A 50 6.49 -0.30 -10.41
CA ALA A 50 6.40 -0.74 -9.02
C ALA A 50 5.19 -1.66 -8.78
N ASP A 51 4.07 -1.43 -9.48
CA ASP A 51 2.87 -2.27 -9.38
C ASP A 51 3.12 -3.71 -9.88
N ALA A 52 3.92 -3.86 -10.94
CA ALA A 52 4.28 -5.17 -11.47
C ALA A 52 5.22 -5.94 -10.54
N GLU A 53 6.12 -5.25 -9.83
CA GLU A 53 7.05 -5.88 -8.89
C GLU A 53 6.42 -6.15 -7.51
N PHE A 54 5.44 -5.34 -7.11
CA PHE A 54 4.75 -5.43 -5.82
C PHE A 54 3.23 -5.53 -6.04
N PRO A 55 2.71 -6.70 -6.48
CA PRO A 55 1.29 -6.88 -6.72
C PRO A 55 0.50 -6.76 -5.41
N GLY A 56 -0.64 -6.05 -5.46
CA GLY A 56 -1.50 -5.82 -4.29
C GLY A 56 -1.11 -4.59 -3.46
N MET A 57 -0.06 -3.88 -3.86
CA MET A 57 0.45 -2.73 -3.12
C MET A 57 -0.42 -1.49 -3.37
N ARG A 58 -0.70 -1.19 -4.65
CA ARG A 58 -1.59 -0.08 -5.02
C ARG A 58 -3.00 -0.26 -4.48
N GLU A 59 -3.56 -1.46 -4.58
CA GLU A 59 -4.89 -1.75 -4.04
C GLU A 59 -4.95 -1.44 -2.53
N HIS A 60 -3.90 -1.81 -1.78
CA HIS A 60 -3.82 -1.49 -0.35
C HIS A 60 -3.70 0.02 -0.08
N LEU A 61 -2.89 0.76 -0.85
CA LEU A 61 -2.77 2.21 -0.71
C LEU A 61 -4.09 2.93 -1.03
N GLU A 62 -4.86 2.43 -2.00
CA GLU A 62 -6.20 2.94 -2.30
C GLU A 62 -7.22 2.59 -1.19
N GLY A 63 -7.02 1.47 -0.49
CA GLY A 63 -7.90 0.98 0.58
C GLY A 63 -7.57 1.50 1.99
N CYS A 64 -6.33 1.92 2.24
CA CYS A 64 -5.84 2.32 3.56
C CYS A 64 -5.25 3.74 3.54
N PRO A 65 -5.97 4.76 4.05
CA PRO A 65 -5.51 6.16 3.99
C PRO A 65 -4.22 6.39 4.78
N ALA A 66 -4.02 5.69 5.90
CA ALA A 66 -2.77 5.84 6.68
C ALA A 66 -1.53 5.42 5.88
N CYS A 67 -1.60 4.27 5.20
CA CYS A 67 -0.49 3.79 4.37
C CYS A 67 -0.29 4.66 3.12
N HIS A 68 -1.36 5.25 2.57
CA HIS A 68 -1.25 6.24 1.50
C HIS A 68 -0.51 7.50 1.94
N GLU A 69 -0.84 8.05 3.11
CA GLU A 69 -0.15 9.22 3.65
C GLU A 69 1.34 8.96 3.90
N ASP A 70 1.67 7.76 4.41
CA ASP A 70 3.06 7.32 4.58
C ASP A 70 3.80 7.16 3.24
N HIS A 71 3.14 6.61 2.22
CA HIS A 71 3.67 6.51 0.86
C HIS A 71 3.99 7.88 0.26
N GLU A 72 3.04 8.81 0.28
CA GLU A 72 3.21 10.15 -0.27
C GLU A 72 4.37 10.88 0.44
N SER A 73 4.41 10.80 1.76
CA SER A 73 5.46 11.42 2.58
C SER A 73 6.85 10.87 2.23
N LEU A 74 6.97 9.55 2.10
CA LEU A 74 8.24 8.91 1.78
C LEU A 74 8.67 9.22 0.34
N ARG A 75 7.74 9.18 -0.62
CA ARG A 75 8.00 9.51 -2.02
C ARG A 75 8.48 10.94 -2.18
N ASP A 76 7.81 11.91 -1.56
CA ASP A 76 8.20 13.32 -1.62
C ASP A 76 9.60 13.53 -1.04
N LEU A 77 9.90 12.86 0.08
CA LEU A 77 11.24 12.88 0.67
C LEU A 77 12.30 12.34 -0.29
N VAL A 78 12.09 11.14 -0.85
CA VAL A 78 13.06 10.48 -1.76
C VAL A 78 13.23 11.29 -3.05
N ALA A 79 12.14 11.78 -3.65
CA ALA A 79 12.19 12.64 -4.82
C ALA A 79 12.94 13.96 -4.54
N GLY A 80 12.79 14.53 -3.34
CA GLY A 80 13.51 15.72 -2.89
C GLY A 80 15.00 15.47 -2.59
N THR A 81 15.36 14.29 -2.07
CA THR A 81 16.76 13.92 -1.79
C THR A 81 17.63 13.82 -3.03
N SER A 82 17.02 13.61 -4.20
CA SER A 82 17.71 13.61 -5.49
C SER A 82 18.26 15.01 -5.88
N GLY A 83 17.91 16.07 -5.13
CA GLY A 83 18.31 17.45 -5.38
C GLY A 83 18.94 18.23 -4.21
N ASP A 84 18.83 17.79 -2.95
CA ASP A 84 19.42 18.53 -1.83
C ASP A 84 19.80 17.63 -0.65
N ALA A 85 21.06 17.19 -0.65
CA ALA A 85 21.75 16.81 0.58
C ALA A 85 22.15 18.08 1.35
N ARG A 86 21.19 18.82 1.89
CA ARG A 86 21.42 19.75 3.01
C ARG A 86 20.34 19.54 4.07
N VAL A 87 20.57 18.54 4.90
CA VAL A 87 20.07 18.57 6.29
C VAL A 87 20.75 19.75 6.98
N ALA A 88 20.16 20.94 6.85
CA ALA A 88 20.39 22.02 7.79
C ALA A 88 19.72 21.57 9.09
N GLY A 89 20.55 21.18 10.07
CA GLY A 89 20.11 20.59 11.31
C GLY A 89 19.11 21.48 12.05
N ASP A 90 18.04 20.87 12.54
CA ASP A 90 17.31 21.39 13.69
C ASP A 90 17.97 20.80 14.94
N GLY A 91 19.06 21.44 15.35
CA GLY A 91 19.52 21.32 16.72
C GLY A 91 18.63 22.24 17.56
N ASP A 92 17.73 21.66 18.34
CA ASP A 92 16.99 22.35 19.42
C ASP A 92 17.85 22.33 20.70
N PRO A 93 18.42 23.47 21.15
CA PRO A 93 18.89 23.58 22.51
C PRO A 93 17.75 24.09 23.40
N ARG A 94 17.15 23.18 24.17
CA ARG A 94 16.39 23.53 25.38
C ARG A 94 16.89 22.78 26.59
#